data_AF-E1WRL0-F1
#
_entry.id   AF-E1WRL0-F1
#
_cell.length_a   1.000
_cell.length_b   1.000
_cell.length_c   1.000
_cell.angle_alpha   90.00
_cell.angle_beta   90.00
_cell.angle_gamma   90.00
#
_symmetry.space_group_name_H-M   'P 1'
#
loop_
_entity.id
_entity.type
_entity.pdbx_description
1 polymer ?
#
loop_
_entity_poly.entity_id
_entity_poly.type
_entity_poly.pdbx_seq_one_letter_code
_entity_poly.pdbx_strand_id
1 'polypeptide(L)'
;MTVVRRAEYIQDALSTHKEGEVILSGTTSLGFTGFENLDGTAALAFGFPYKEAPKTYIRKLTLAPSVTAFQLLKKGESISLTWEIHEGKGEDFAEFVSHTWEYCYDTFQPKPVETDYTPDYTKEILSHFFIESFVGDRPLNYNSGVHMRTDDCQNTGSAEVGFVGRVLLNAFNAWEYGWKNNRADLKENAAKVFDTYLVNGFSPAGFFKEFVDYRTGYEETVFSIWRQSEGIYAIFHYLDFEKRNGRKHPEWEAKVRKMLDVFLQLQNPEGSFPRKFKDDLSIVDKSGGSTPSATLPLVMGYKYFKDKRYLESAKRTAEYLEKELISKSDYFSSTLDANCEDKEASLYAATATYYLALVSQGKEREHYTGLTKKAAYFALSWYYLWDVPFAPGQMLGDIGLKTRGWGNVSVENNHIDVFIFEFASILNWLSKEYSEPRFSQFAEVISTSMRQLLPYEGHLCGVAKCGYYPEVVQHTNWDYGKNGKGYYNDIFAPGWTVASLWELFSPGRAEQFFRK
;
A
#
# COMPACT_ATOMS: atom_id res chain seq x y z
N MET A 1 12.07 24.09 6.95
CA MET A 1 11.48 24.36 8.29
C MET A 1 10.50 23.26 8.61
N THR A 2 10.51 22.76 9.83
CA THR A 2 9.64 21.70 10.35
C THR A 2 8.94 22.24 11.59
N VAL A 3 7.61 22.10 11.66
CA VAL A 3 6.83 22.51 12.83
C VAL A 3 6.32 21.27 13.53
N VAL A 4 6.65 21.14 14.81
CA VAL A 4 6.21 20.03 15.64
C VAL A 4 5.48 20.57 16.86
N ARG A 5 4.27 20.07 17.11
CA ARG A 5 3.59 20.35 18.38
C ARG A 5 4.09 19.37 19.43
N ARG A 6 4.53 19.89 20.58
CA ARG A 6 4.91 19.10 21.76
C ARG A 6 3.67 18.96 22.64
N ALA A 7 2.88 17.91 22.40
CA ALA A 7 1.63 17.63 23.12
C ALA A 7 1.34 16.13 23.20
N GLU A 8 0.47 15.75 24.14
CA GLU A 8 -0.18 14.44 24.13
C GLU A 8 -1.44 14.50 23.25
N TYR A 9 -1.52 13.62 22.25
CA TYR A 9 -2.62 13.59 21.27
C TYR A 9 -3.72 12.59 21.68
N ILE A 10 -4.31 12.80 22.84
CA ILE A 10 -5.15 11.76 23.50
C ILE A 10 -6.65 11.99 23.39
N GLN A 11 -7.08 13.17 22.96
CA GLN A 11 -8.51 13.55 22.98
C GLN A 11 -8.93 14.17 21.66
N ASP A 12 -10.15 13.85 21.25
CA ASP A 12 -10.86 14.55 20.19
C ASP A 12 -12.34 14.67 20.54
N ALA A 13 -13.03 15.58 19.86
CA ALA A 13 -14.43 15.86 20.07
C ALA A 13 -15.18 15.95 18.73
N LEU A 14 -16.45 15.56 18.74
CA LEU A 14 -17.32 15.71 17.58
C LEU A 14 -17.59 17.20 17.33
N SER A 15 -17.70 17.56 16.05
CA SER A 15 -18.21 18.87 15.62
C SER A 15 -19.63 18.72 15.10
N THR A 16 -20.54 19.61 15.49
CA THR A 16 -21.93 19.62 15.01
C THR A 16 -22.05 20.19 13.59
N HIS A 17 -21.06 20.98 13.15
CA HIS A 17 -21.01 21.61 11.84
C HIS A 17 -19.66 21.30 11.16
N LYS A 18 -19.66 21.26 9.82
CA LYS A 18 -18.48 20.93 9.00
C LYS A 18 -17.92 22.12 8.22
N GLU A 19 -18.49 23.32 8.39
CA GLU A 19 -18.10 24.54 7.70
C GLU A 19 -18.36 25.77 8.58
N GLY A 20 -17.66 26.87 8.27
CA GLY A 20 -17.76 28.13 9.01
C GLY A 20 -17.00 28.10 10.34
N GLU A 21 -17.45 28.92 11.28
CA GLU A 21 -16.93 28.98 12.65
C GLU A 21 -17.66 27.95 13.52
N VAL A 22 -16.92 27.01 14.09
CA VAL A 22 -17.51 25.88 14.83
C VAL A 22 -16.95 25.80 16.24
N ILE A 23 -17.81 25.69 17.25
CA ILE A 23 -17.40 25.41 18.63
C ILE A 23 -17.45 23.90 18.83
N LEU A 24 -16.34 23.31 19.24
CA LEU A 24 -16.26 21.86 19.46
C LEU A 24 -17.11 21.43 20.65
N SER A 25 -17.74 20.26 20.55
CA SER A 25 -18.61 19.73 21.61
C SER A 25 -17.86 19.32 22.88
N GLY A 26 -16.54 19.20 22.81
CA GLY A 26 -15.66 18.77 23.89
C GLY A 26 -14.22 19.23 23.69
N THR A 27 -13.29 18.59 24.40
CA THR A 27 -11.86 18.88 24.29
C THR A 27 -11.25 18.19 23.09
N THR A 28 -10.45 18.91 22.31
CA THR A 28 -9.58 18.30 21.29
C THR A 28 -8.11 18.59 21.56
N SER A 29 -7.28 17.64 21.14
CA SER A 29 -5.84 17.81 21.02
C SER A 29 -5.40 18.07 19.59
N LEU A 30 -6.32 18.13 18.62
CA LEU A 30 -6.01 18.34 17.21
C LEU A 30 -5.84 19.83 16.85
N GLY A 31 -4.82 20.11 16.07
CA GLY A 31 -4.57 21.42 15.46
C GLY A 31 -4.56 21.31 13.94
N PHE A 32 -3.95 22.29 13.27
CA PHE A 32 -3.70 22.25 11.84
C PHE A 32 -2.26 22.63 11.50
N THR A 33 -1.83 22.19 10.32
CA THR A 33 -0.61 22.65 9.65
C THR A 33 -0.90 22.69 8.14
N GLY A 34 -0.33 23.65 7.43
CA GLY A 34 -0.55 23.82 5.99
C GLY A 34 0.21 25.02 5.44
N PHE A 35 0.05 25.30 4.15
CA PHE A 35 0.64 26.46 3.52
C PHE A 35 -0.44 27.49 3.16
N GLU A 36 -0.13 28.77 3.33
CA GLU A 36 -0.95 29.88 2.86
C GLU A 36 -0.13 30.86 2.00
N ASN A 37 -0.82 31.62 1.16
CA ASN A 37 -0.20 32.65 0.32
C ASN A 37 -0.35 34.02 0.99
N LEU A 38 0.75 34.59 1.44
CA LEU A 38 0.84 35.95 1.98
C LEU A 38 1.47 36.86 0.93
N ASP A 39 0.64 37.59 0.18
CA ASP A 39 1.06 38.56 -0.83
C ASP A 39 2.10 38.03 -1.85
N GLY A 40 1.91 36.79 -2.32
CA GLY A 40 2.80 36.11 -3.27
C GLY A 40 3.90 35.28 -2.61
N THR A 41 3.99 35.28 -1.28
CA THR A 41 4.96 34.49 -0.51
C THR A 41 4.26 33.29 0.13
N ALA A 42 4.78 32.08 -0.08
CA ALA A 42 4.31 30.90 0.64
C ALA A 42 4.74 30.97 2.10
N ALA A 43 3.78 30.90 3.02
CA ALA A 43 3.99 30.86 4.46
C ALA A 43 3.47 29.54 5.04
N LEU A 44 4.19 29.00 6.02
CA LEU A 44 3.73 27.84 6.78
C LEU A 44 2.77 28.32 7.86
N ALA A 45 1.51 27.88 7.80
CA ALA A 45 0.46 28.19 8.75
C ALA A 45 0.22 26.98 9.67
N PHE A 46 0.15 27.21 10.97
CA PHE A 46 -0.16 26.19 11.96
C PHE A 46 -0.90 26.80 13.14
N GLY A 47 -1.66 26.00 13.87
CA GLY A 47 -2.41 26.50 15.01
C GLY A 47 -3.30 25.48 15.69
N PHE A 48 -4.14 25.97 16.60
CA PHE A 48 -5.06 25.19 17.40
C PHE A 48 -6.34 25.99 17.73
N PRO A 49 -7.53 25.36 17.73
CA PRO A 49 -7.84 24.03 17.19
C PRO A 49 -7.67 23.97 15.66
N TYR A 50 -8.16 22.90 15.03
CA TYR A 50 -8.01 22.72 13.58
C TYR A 50 -8.71 23.82 12.74
N LYS A 51 -8.15 24.09 11.57
CA LYS A 51 -8.67 25.00 10.54
C LYS A 51 -8.32 24.43 9.17
N GLU A 52 -9.27 24.46 8.25
CA GLU A 52 -9.05 24.18 6.82
C GLU A 52 -9.58 25.36 6.01
N ALA A 53 -8.69 26.04 5.29
CA ALA A 53 -9.00 27.25 4.53
C ALA A 53 -8.08 27.37 3.31
N PRO A 54 -8.53 28.02 2.21
CA PRO A 54 -9.84 28.67 2.03
C PRO A 54 -11.00 27.70 1.74
N LYS A 55 -10.70 26.41 1.62
CA LYS A 55 -11.66 25.31 1.42
C LYS A 55 -11.28 24.14 2.32
N THR A 56 -12.26 23.28 2.55
CA THR A 56 -12.08 22.00 3.26
C THR A 56 -12.16 20.89 2.22
N TYR A 57 -11.21 19.95 2.22
CA TYR A 57 -11.25 18.81 1.31
C TYR A 57 -11.98 17.65 1.99
N ILE A 58 -13.26 17.47 1.65
CA ILE A 58 -14.15 16.59 2.43
C ILE A 58 -14.29 15.20 1.83
N ARG A 59 -14.17 15.05 0.51
CA ARG A 59 -14.28 13.77 -0.23
C ARG A 59 -13.52 13.86 -1.54
N LYS A 60 -13.34 12.73 -2.23
CA LYS A 60 -12.67 12.66 -3.53
C LYS A 60 -13.18 13.76 -4.48
N LEU A 61 -12.26 14.61 -4.93
CA LEU A 61 -12.52 15.75 -5.84
C LEU A 61 -13.65 16.71 -5.38
N THR A 62 -13.95 16.74 -4.08
CA THR A 62 -15.05 17.51 -3.50
C THR A 62 -14.53 18.48 -2.44
N LEU A 63 -14.66 19.78 -2.72
CA LEU A 63 -14.32 20.85 -1.80
C LEU A 63 -15.58 21.42 -1.14
N ALA A 64 -15.50 21.67 0.16
CA ALA A 64 -16.50 22.40 0.93
C ALA A 64 -15.97 23.80 1.32
N PRO A 65 -16.83 24.71 1.81
CA PRO A 65 -16.38 25.95 2.44
C PRO A 65 -15.37 25.69 3.57
N SER A 66 -14.57 26.72 3.89
CA SER A 66 -13.58 26.64 4.97
C SER A 66 -14.23 26.35 6.33
N VAL A 67 -13.48 25.74 7.23
CA VAL A 67 -13.86 25.55 8.63
C VAL A 67 -12.79 26.12 9.55
N THR A 68 -13.23 26.77 10.64
CA THR A 68 -12.37 27.23 11.73
C THR A 68 -12.99 26.77 13.05
N ALA A 69 -12.29 25.89 13.77
CA ALA A 69 -12.77 25.36 15.04
C ALA A 69 -12.30 26.18 16.25
N PHE A 70 -13.15 26.25 17.26
CA PHE A 70 -12.92 26.93 18.53
C PHE A 70 -13.10 25.96 19.69
N GLN A 71 -12.14 25.99 20.64
CA GLN A 71 -12.20 25.24 21.89
C GLN A 71 -12.87 26.13 22.94
N LEU A 72 -13.98 25.65 23.52
CA LEU A 72 -14.58 26.36 24.66
C LEU A 72 -13.60 26.34 25.85
N LEU A 73 -13.32 27.53 26.39
CA LEU A 73 -12.55 27.73 27.60
C LEU A 73 -13.42 28.49 28.62
N LYS A 74 -13.72 27.87 29.76
CA LYS A 74 -14.55 28.51 30.79
C LYS A 74 -13.75 29.55 31.56
N LYS A 75 -14.46 30.48 32.20
CA LYS A 75 -13.83 31.51 33.04
C LYS A 75 -12.91 30.88 34.09
N GLY A 76 -11.64 31.26 34.08
CA GLY A 76 -10.61 30.76 35.00
C GLY A 76 -9.85 29.53 34.51
N GLU A 77 -10.25 28.92 33.39
CA GLU A 77 -9.48 27.86 32.74
C GLU A 77 -8.36 28.45 31.88
N SER A 78 -7.30 27.67 31.69
CA SER A 78 -6.20 28.00 30.77
C SER A 78 -5.74 26.74 30.04
N ILE A 79 -5.27 26.91 28.80
CA ILE A 79 -4.67 25.86 27.98
C ILE A 79 -3.29 26.35 27.58
N SER A 80 -2.27 25.51 27.78
CA SER A 80 -0.90 25.76 27.34
C SER A 80 -0.57 24.89 26.15
N LEU A 81 0.02 25.48 25.11
CA LEU A 81 0.38 24.81 23.87
C LEU A 81 1.81 25.17 23.51
N THR A 82 2.59 24.16 23.13
CA THR A 82 4.01 24.33 22.79
C THR A 82 4.25 23.82 21.37
N TRP A 83 4.81 24.69 20.52
CA TRP A 83 5.33 24.32 19.22
C TRP A 83 6.84 24.48 19.21
N GLU A 84 7.50 23.55 18.53
CA GLU A 84 8.91 23.62 18.19
C GLU A 84 9.03 23.87 16.69
N ILE A 85 9.78 24.91 16.35
CA ILE A 85 10.09 25.27 14.98
C ILE A 85 11.55 24.90 14.75
N HIS A 86 11.79 23.90 13.92
CA HIS A 86 13.12 23.42 13.59
C HIS A 86 13.50 23.84 12.17
N GLU A 87 14.65 24.51 12.03
CA GLU A 87 15.21 24.86 10.74
C GLU A 87 16.23 23.79 10.31
N GLY A 88 15.88 23.02 9.29
CA GLY A 88 16.76 22.03 8.67
C GLY A 88 17.08 22.38 7.22
N LYS A 89 18.19 21.83 6.72
CA LYS A 89 18.65 21.92 5.33
C LYS A 89 18.98 20.51 4.80
N GLY A 90 18.78 20.31 3.50
CA GLY A 90 19.31 19.18 2.74
C GLY A 90 19.96 19.68 1.44
N GLU A 91 20.81 18.87 0.83
CA GLU A 91 21.41 19.09 -0.50
C GLU A 91 20.35 19.08 -1.60
N ASP A 92 19.36 18.19 -1.47
CA ASP A 92 18.17 18.10 -2.30
C ASP A 92 16.92 17.91 -1.44
N PHE A 93 15.74 17.88 -2.07
CA PHE A 93 14.48 17.72 -1.33
C PHE A 93 14.33 16.32 -0.71
N ALA A 94 14.89 15.27 -1.32
CA ALA A 94 14.85 13.91 -0.76
C ALA A 94 15.65 13.83 0.56
N GLU A 95 16.81 14.48 0.62
CA GLU A 95 17.60 14.57 1.85
C GLU A 95 16.89 15.41 2.91
N PHE A 96 16.25 16.53 2.52
CA PHE A 96 15.42 17.31 3.45
C PHE A 96 14.28 16.49 4.06
N VAL A 97 13.58 15.67 3.25
CA VAL A 97 12.54 14.75 3.73
C VAL A 97 13.13 13.71 4.69
N SER A 98 14.30 13.16 4.38
CA SER A 98 14.99 12.17 5.23
C SER A 98 15.34 12.75 6.61
N HIS A 99 16.01 13.91 6.65
CA HIS A 99 16.35 14.60 7.90
C HIS A 99 15.09 15.01 8.69
N THR A 100 14.03 15.45 8.01
CA THR A 100 12.77 15.80 8.65
C THR A 100 12.11 14.58 9.29
N TRP A 101 12.10 13.44 8.59
CA TRP A 101 11.53 12.21 9.13
C TRP A 101 12.33 11.69 10.33
N GLU A 102 13.66 11.68 10.26
CA GLU A 102 14.53 11.27 11.37
C GLU A 102 14.32 12.13 12.61
N TYR A 103 14.27 13.46 12.43
CA TYR A 103 14.00 14.40 13.50
C TYR A 103 12.61 14.17 14.14
N CYS A 104 11.58 13.95 13.32
CA CYS A 104 10.23 13.63 13.79
C CYS A 104 10.20 12.28 14.51
N TYR A 105 10.88 11.26 13.99
CA TYR A 105 10.98 9.93 14.61
C TYR A 105 11.63 10.01 15.99
N ASP A 106 12.76 10.71 16.09
CA ASP A 106 13.49 10.88 17.37
C ASP A 106 12.71 11.72 18.39
N THR A 107 11.84 12.60 17.88
CA THR A 107 10.93 13.43 18.66
C THR A 107 9.74 12.65 19.21
N PHE A 108 9.06 11.85 18.39
CA PHE A 108 7.84 11.13 18.79
C PHE A 108 8.12 9.75 19.37
N GLN A 109 9.26 9.15 19.01
CA GLN A 109 9.74 7.84 19.49
C GLN A 109 8.64 6.76 19.46
N PRO A 110 8.00 6.52 18.30
CA PRO A 110 6.87 5.62 18.22
C PRO A 110 7.25 4.23 18.76
N LYS A 111 6.36 3.68 19.59
CA LYS A 111 6.56 2.35 20.18
C LYS A 111 5.70 1.32 19.45
N PRO A 112 6.15 0.06 19.37
CA PRO A 112 5.29 -1.06 18.99
C PRO A 112 3.94 -1.01 19.71
N VAL A 113 2.89 -1.48 19.05
CA VAL A 113 1.59 -1.69 19.69
C VAL A 113 1.62 -3.01 20.43
N GLU A 114 1.19 -3.02 21.69
CA GLU A 114 1.06 -4.26 22.45
C GLU A 114 -0.04 -5.12 21.84
N THR A 115 0.31 -6.34 21.42
CA THR A 115 -0.63 -7.28 20.82
C THR A 115 -0.17 -8.71 21.09
N ASP A 116 -1.11 -9.56 21.51
CA ASP A 116 -0.88 -10.99 21.68
C ASP A 116 -0.90 -11.76 20.35
N TYR A 117 -1.30 -11.09 19.25
CA TYR A 117 -1.43 -11.72 17.94
C TYR A 117 -0.05 -11.88 17.30
N THR A 118 0.43 -13.12 17.18
CA THR A 118 1.68 -13.41 16.48
C THR A 118 1.50 -13.36 14.96
N PRO A 119 2.58 -13.23 14.16
CA PRO A 119 2.50 -13.37 12.70
C PRO A 119 1.88 -14.71 12.24
N ASP A 120 2.19 -15.81 12.93
CA ASP A 120 1.63 -17.13 12.62
C ASP A 120 0.13 -17.20 12.93
N TYR A 121 -0.30 -16.69 14.09
CA TYR A 121 -1.72 -16.58 14.42
C TYR A 121 -2.47 -15.69 13.43
N THR A 122 -1.86 -14.56 13.05
CA THR A 122 -2.44 -13.66 12.05
C THR A 122 -2.66 -14.36 10.72
N LYS A 123 -1.67 -15.12 10.22
CA LYS A 123 -1.81 -15.92 9.00
C LYS A 123 -2.83 -17.03 9.11
N GLU A 124 -2.95 -17.66 10.28
CA GLU A 124 -3.97 -18.67 10.54
C GLU A 124 -5.38 -18.07 10.39
N ILE A 125 -5.67 -16.94 11.02
CA ILE A 125 -6.93 -16.21 10.87
C ILE A 125 -7.15 -15.74 9.42
N LEU A 126 -6.17 -15.11 8.79
CA LEU A 126 -6.27 -14.67 7.39
C LEU A 126 -6.51 -15.84 6.42
N SER A 127 -6.10 -17.07 6.77
CA SER A 127 -6.33 -18.25 5.91
C SER A 127 -7.81 -18.61 5.75
N HIS A 128 -8.69 -18.14 6.64
CA HIS A 128 -10.14 -18.29 6.50
C HIS A 128 -10.67 -17.60 5.24
N PHE A 129 -10.09 -16.44 4.88
CA PHE A 129 -10.43 -15.75 3.64
C PHE A 129 -10.25 -16.67 2.43
N PHE A 130 -9.16 -17.44 2.35
CA PHE A 130 -8.89 -18.31 1.19
C PHE A 130 -9.91 -19.44 0.99
N ILE A 131 -10.58 -19.86 2.06
CA ILE A 131 -11.62 -20.88 2.00
C ILE A 131 -12.99 -20.25 1.74
N GLU A 132 -13.38 -19.28 2.56
CA GLU A 132 -14.73 -18.73 2.54
C GLU A 132 -15.01 -17.85 1.30
N SER A 133 -13.97 -17.22 0.74
CA SER A 133 -14.12 -16.38 -0.45
C SER A 133 -14.01 -17.15 -1.77
N PHE A 134 -13.70 -18.45 -1.73
CA PHE A 134 -13.41 -19.22 -2.94
C PHE A 134 -14.66 -19.37 -3.82
N VAL A 135 -14.54 -18.99 -5.09
CA VAL A 135 -15.54 -19.16 -6.14
C VAL A 135 -15.00 -20.16 -7.15
N GLY A 136 -15.57 -21.37 -7.13
CA GLY A 136 -15.09 -22.53 -7.89
C GLY A 136 -15.97 -22.97 -9.08
N ASP A 137 -17.04 -22.23 -9.35
CA ASP A 137 -18.09 -22.57 -10.33
C ASP A 137 -18.00 -21.75 -11.63
N ARG A 138 -16.84 -21.11 -11.89
CA ARG A 138 -16.65 -20.16 -13.00
C ARG A 138 -15.51 -20.58 -13.93
N PRO A 139 -15.46 -20.06 -15.18
CA PRO A 139 -14.35 -20.33 -16.09
C PRO A 139 -12.97 -19.94 -15.54
N LEU A 140 -12.90 -18.86 -14.76
CA LEU A 140 -11.77 -18.51 -13.91
C LEU A 140 -12.22 -18.72 -12.47
N ASN A 141 -11.51 -19.57 -11.74
CA ASN A 141 -11.73 -19.73 -10.31
C ASN A 141 -10.90 -18.72 -9.54
N TYR A 142 -11.43 -18.18 -8.45
CA TYR A 142 -10.79 -17.07 -7.72
C TYR A 142 -11.25 -17.00 -6.27
N ASN A 143 -10.50 -16.25 -5.47
CA ASN A 143 -10.94 -15.77 -4.16
C ASN A 143 -11.63 -14.42 -4.35
N SER A 144 -12.91 -14.33 -3.99
CA SER A 144 -13.69 -13.10 -4.10
C SER A 144 -13.20 -12.06 -3.11
N GLY A 145 -12.72 -10.93 -3.61
CA GLY A 145 -12.10 -9.90 -2.77
C GLY A 145 -12.23 -8.49 -3.30
N VAL A 146 -13.11 -8.27 -4.29
CA VAL A 146 -13.28 -6.98 -4.98
C VAL A 146 -14.69 -6.44 -4.70
N HIS A 147 -14.76 -5.20 -4.22
CA HIS A 147 -16.00 -4.45 -3.97
C HIS A 147 -17.02 -5.19 -3.09
N MET A 148 -16.53 -5.85 -2.04
CA MET A 148 -17.38 -6.53 -1.06
C MET A 148 -17.98 -5.53 -0.08
N ARG A 149 -19.06 -5.91 0.62
CA ARG A 149 -19.59 -5.10 1.71
C ARG A 149 -19.06 -5.56 3.06
N THR A 150 -18.73 -4.61 3.93
CA THR A 150 -18.23 -4.89 5.29
C THR A 150 -19.28 -5.56 6.17
N ASP A 151 -20.57 -5.34 5.93
CA ASP A 151 -21.66 -5.85 6.78
C ASP A 151 -22.16 -7.26 6.44
N ASP A 152 -21.78 -7.83 5.29
CA ASP A 152 -22.14 -9.21 4.92
C ASP A 152 -20.99 -10.05 4.34
N CYS A 153 -19.95 -9.40 3.80
CA CYS A 153 -18.83 -10.03 3.11
C CYS A 153 -19.30 -11.09 2.10
N GLN A 154 -20.34 -10.78 1.33
CA GLN A 154 -20.83 -11.68 0.28
C GLN A 154 -19.90 -11.69 -0.93
N ASN A 155 -19.68 -12.88 -1.47
CA ASN A 155 -18.84 -13.06 -2.66
C ASN A 155 -19.45 -12.30 -3.84
N THR A 156 -18.61 -11.51 -4.51
CA THR A 156 -18.94 -10.82 -5.76
C THR A 156 -18.58 -11.67 -6.97
N GLY A 157 -19.04 -11.25 -8.15
CA GLY A 157 -18.72 -11.92 -9.42
C GLY A 157 -17.41 -11.44 -10.06
N SER A 158 -16.62 -10.63 -9.36
CA SER A 158 -15.46 -9.94 -9.91
C SER A 158 -14.17 -10.70 -9.63
N ALA A 159 -13.57 -11.26 -10.68
CA ALA A 159 -12.23 -11.82 -10.65
C ALA A 159 -11.24 -10.76 -11.16
N GLU A 160 -10.22 -10.40 -10.37
CA GLU A 160 -9.24 -9.39 -10.77
C GLU A 160 -7.80 -9.84 -10.48
N VAL A 161 -6.95 -9.78 -11.51
CA VAL A 161 -5.51 -9.99 -11.42
C VAL A 161 -4.84 -8.69 -11.00
N GLY A 162 -4.05 -8.74 -9.92
CA GLY A 162 -3.39 -7.55 -9.37
C GLY A 162 -4.37 -6.60 -8.67
N PHE A 163 -3.92 -5.36 -8.45
CA PHE A 163 -4.65 -4.26 -7.83
C PHE A 163 -5.43 -4.69 -6.57
N VAL A 164 -6.76 -4.57 -6.56
CA VAL A 164 -7.58 -4.84 -5.38
C VAL A 164 -7.97 -6.32 -5.23
N GLY A 165 -8.01 -7.09 -6.32
CA GLY A 165 -8.37 -8.52 -6.28
C GLY A 165 -7.23 -9.46 -5.89
N ARG A 166 -6.02 -9.25 -6.43
CA ARG A 166 -4.81 -10.07 -6.14
C ARG A 166 -5.01 -11.60 -6.24
N VAL A 167 -5.90 -12.06 -7.11
CA VAL A 167 -6.36 -13.46 -7.15
C VAL A 167 -5.20 -14.48 -7.25
N LEU A 168 -4.21 -14.22 -8.11
CA LEU A 168 -3.06 -15.12 -8.29
C LEU A 168 -2.10 -15.11 -7.09
N LEU A 169 -1.92 -13.96 -6.44
CA LEU A 169 -1.05 -13.85 -5.26
C LEU A 169 -1.68 -14.54 -4.05
N ASN A 170 -2.99 -14.38 -3.85
CA ASN A 170 -3.72 -15.09 -2.81
C ASN A 170 -3.77 -16.59 -3.04
N ALA A 171 -3.93 -17.04 -4.29
CA ALA A 171 -3.81 -18.45 -4.63
C ALA A 171 -2.41 -19.00 -4.31
N PHE A 172 -1.35 -18.24 -4.59
CA PHE A 172 0.01 -18.63 -4.19
C PHE A 172 0.18 -18.69 -2.67
N ASN A 173 -0.29 -17.68 -1.94
CA ASN A 173 -0.23 -17.65 -0.48
C ASN A 173 -0.98 -18.83 0.15
N ALA A 174 -2.16 -19.16 -0.36
CA ALA A 174 -2.93 -20.33 0.05
C ALA A 174 -2.20 -21.64 -0.29
N TRP A 175 -1.57 -21.74 -1.46
CA TRP A 175 -0.80 -22.91 -1.89
C TRP A 175 0.41 -23.16 -0.98
N GLU A 176 1.24 -22.15 -0.77
CA GLU A 176 2.43 -22.23 0.08
C GLU A 176 2.04 -22.62 1.52
N TYR A 177 1.02 -21.96 2.07
CA TYR A 177 0.54 -22.24 3.42
C TYR A 177 -0.11 -23.62 3.53
N GLY A 178 -0.81 -24.04 2.48
CA GLY A 178 -1.44 -25.36 2.37
C GLY A 178 -0.42 -26.50 2.42
N TRP A 179 0.72 -26.32 1.77
CA TRP A 179 1.85 -27.26 1.86
C TRP A 179 2.53 -27.20 3.23
N LYS A 180 2.83 -26.01 3.76
CA LYS A 180 3.51 -25.83 5.05
C LYS A 180 2.72 -26.46 6.21
N ASN A 181 1.39 -26.34 6.20
CA ASN A 181 0.52 -26.74 7.33
C ASN A 181 -0.34 -27.98 7.01
N ASN A 182 -0.06 -28.67 5.92
CA ASN A 182 -0.82 -29.86 5.48
C ASN A 182 -2.34 -29.63 5.36
N ARG A 183 -2.75 -28.49 4.81
CA ARG A 183 -4.16 -28.11 4.59
C ARG A 183 -4.59 -28.44 3.17
N ALA A 184 -5.32 -29.55 3.00
CA ALA A 184 -5.74 -30.07 1.69
C ALA A 184 -6.72 -29.14 0.98
N ASP A 185 -7.68 -28.59 1.72
CA ASP A 185 -8.64 -27.60 1.27
C ASP A 185 -7.99 -26.38 0.59
N LEU A 186 -6.95 -25.82 1.19
CA LEU A 186 -6.20 -24.70 0.61
C LEU A 186 -5.45 -25.10 -0.66
N LYS A 187 -4.81 -26.28 -0.66
CA LYS A 187 -4.10 -26.79 -1.85
C LYS A 187 -5.05 -27.03 -3.02
N GLU A 188 -6.19 -27.65 -2.78
CA GLU A 188 -7.19 -27.94 -3.81
C GLU A 188 -7.78 -26.68 -4.42
N ASN A 189 -8.14 -25.69 -3.59
CA ASN A 189 -8.70 -24.43 -4.09
C ASN A 189 -7.66 -23.63 -4.88
N ALA A 190 -6.43 -23.50 -4.36
CA ALA A 190 -5.36 -22.80 -5.05
C ALA A 190 -4.99 -23.46 -6.39
N ALA A 191 -4.91 -24.80 -6.44
CA ALA A 191 -4.67 -25.53 -7.69
C ALA A 191 -5.74 -25.20 -8.75
N LYS A 192 -7.02 -25.19 -8.36
CA LYS A 192 -8.13 -24.83 -9.27
C LYS A 192 -7.99 -23.40 -9.81
N VAL A 193 -7.50 -22.44 -9.03
CA VAL A 193 -7.23 -21.09 -9.52
C VAL A 193 -6.14 -21.14 -10.60
N PHE A 194 -4.99 -21.74 -10.32
CA PHE A 194 -3.91 -21.83 -11.31
C PHE A 194 -4.33 -22.60 -12.57
N ASP A 195 -5.00 -23.74 -12.42
CA ASP A 195 -5.43 -24.56 -13.56
C ASP A 195 -6.41 -23.81 -14.48
N THR A 196 -7.38 -23.11 -13.90
CA THR A 196 -8.37 -22.35 -14.69
C THR A 196 -7.77 -21.10 -15.34
N TYR A 197 -6.86 -20.40 -14.67
CA TYR A 197 -6.15 -19.26 -15.26
C TYR A 197 -5.17 -19.67 -16.36
N LEU A 198 -4.52 -20.84 -16.25
CA LEU A 198 -3.64 -21.34 -17.30
C LEU A 198 -4.38 -21.53 -18.63
N VAL A 199 -5.60 -22.05 -18.55
CA VAL A 199 -6.43 -22.37 -19.72
C VAL A 199 -7.21 -21.14 -20.23
N ASN A 200 -7.85 -20.39 -19.34
CA ASN A 200 -8.84 -19.36 -19.70
C ASN A 200 -8.39 -17.92 -19.39
N GLY A 201 -7.30 -17.75 -18.65
CA GLY A 201 -6.91 -16.48 -18.03
C GLY A 201 -6.08 -15.55 -18.90
N PHE A 202 -5.91 -15.85 -20.19
CA PHE A 202 -5.08 -15.07 -21.09
C PHE A 202 -5.86 -14.51 -22.28
N SER A 203 -5.49 -13.30 -22.68
CA SER A 203 -5.90 -12.67 -23.94
C SER A 203 -5.19 -13.32 -25.15
N PRO A 204 -5.64 -13.03 -26.39
CA PRO A 204 -4.95 -13.49 -27.60
C PRO A 204 -3.47 -13.08 -27.67
N ALA A 205 -3.13 -11.83 -27.32
CA ALA A 205 -1.73 -11.39 -27.28
C ALA A 205 -0.93 -12.06 -26.15
N GLY A 206 -1.59 -12.59 -25.13
CA GLY A 206 -0.99 -13.34 -24.03
C GLY A 206 -0.85 -12.53 -22.74
N PHE A 207 -1.60 -11.45 -22.59
CA PHE A 207 -1.77 -10.75 -21.32
C PHE A 207 -2.75 -11.51 -20.43
N PHE A 208 -2.67 -11.30 -19.12
CA PHE A 208 -3.72 -11.76 -18.23
C PHE A 208 -5.03 -11.01 -18.53
N LYS A 209 -6.14 -11.73 -18.44
CA LYS A 209 -7.46 -11.11 -18.29
C LYS A 209 -7.50 -10.42 -16.93
N GLU A 210 -7.32 -9.10 -16.92
CA GLU A 210 -7.12 -8.33 -15.69
C GLU A 210 -8.34 -8.27 -14.80
N PHE A 211 -9.53 -8.12 -15.39
CA PHE A 211 -10.79 -8.01 -14.67
C PHE A 211 -11.91 -8.67 -15.45
N VAL A 212 -12.63 -9.57 -14.81
CA VAL A 212 -13.82 -10.23 -15.34
C VAL A 212 -14.93 -10.13 -14.30
N ASP A 213 -16.07 -9.55 -14.69
CA ASP A 213 -17.29 -9.53 -13.87
C ASP A 213 -18.32 -10.50 -14.42
N TYR A 214 -18.46 -11.64 -13.75
CA TYR A 214 -19.41 -12.68 -14.10
C TYR A 214 -20.88 -12.32 -13.85
N ARG A 215 -21.18 -11.22 -13.15
CA ARG A 215 -22.57 -10.74 -12.97
C ARG A 215 -23.06 -9.98 -14.19
N THR A 216 -22.20 -9.17 -14.79
CA THR A 216 -22.53 -8.32 -15.94
C THR A 216 -22.07 -8.92 -17.27
N GLY A 217 -21.14 -9.88 -17.23
CA GLY A 217 -20.46 -10.41 -18.41
C GLY A 217 -19.38 -9.49 -18.95
N TYR A 218 -18.98 -8.46 -18.19
CA TYR A 218 -17.93 -7.52 -18.57
C TYR A 218 -16.55 -8.17 -18.43
N GLU A 219 -15.70 -8.00 -19.45
CA GLU A 219 -14.29 -8.33 -19.43
C GLU A 219 -13.52 -7.06 -19.83
N GLU A 220 -12.53 -6.68 -19.03
CA GLU A 220 -11.69 -5.53 -19.33
C GLU A 220 -10.82 -5.78 -20.58
N THR A 221 -10.77 -4.78 -21.46
CA THR A 221 -10.02 -4.84 -22.74
C THR A 221 -8.89 -3.81 -22.81
N VAL A 222 -8.83 -2.90 -21.83
CA VAL A 222 -7.72 -1.98 -21.59
C VAL A 222 -6.92 -2.48 -20.40
N PHE A 223 -5.72 -2.98 -20.69
CA PHE A 223 -4.78 -3.52 -19.72
C PHE A 223 -3.95 -2.42 -19.08
N SER A 224 -3.41 -2.72 -17.90
CA SER A 224 -2.52 -1.87 -17.12
C SER A 224 -1.21 -2.57 -16.83
N ILE A 225 -0.09 -1.85 -16.98
CA ILE A 225 1.23 -2.44 -16.71
C ILE A 225 1.33 -2.94 -15.26
N TRP A 226 0.67 -2.24 -14.33
CA TRP A 226 0.58 -2.62 -12.93
C TRP A 226 -0.02 -4.02 -12.79
N ARG A 227 -1.28 -4.24 -13.18
CA ARG A 227 -1.97 -5.52 -12.93
C ARG A 227 -1.28 -6.69 -13.62
N GLN A 228 -0.78 -6.50 -14.84
CA GLN A 228 0.03 -7.52 -15.52
C GLN A 228 1.28 -7.87 -14.73
N SER A 229 2.00 -6.86 -14.23
CA SER A 229 3.24 -7.08 -13.47
C SER A 229 3.02 -7.87 -12.19
N GLU A 230 1.90 -7.62 -11.50
CA GLU A 230 1.55 -8.33 -10.27
C GLU A 230 1.07 -9.75 -10.50
N GLY A 231 0.40 -9.98 -11.61
CA GLY A 231 0.10 -11.34 -12.07
C GLY A 231 1.41 -12.12 -12.28
N ILE A 232 2.38 -11.55 -12.99
CA ILE A 232 3.68 -12.20 -13.23
C ILE A 232 4.42 -12.44 -11.90
N TYR A 233 4.45 -11.44 -11.02
CA TYR A 233 5.05 -11.55 -9.70
C TYR A 233 4.51 -12.76 -8.92
N ALA A 234 3.18 -12.92 -8.87
CA ALA A 234 2.54 -14.04 -8.20
C ALA A 234 2.90 -15.39 -8.85
N ILE A 235 2.90 -15.46 -10.18
CA ILE A 235 3.26 -16.69 -10.89
C ILE A 235 4.74 -17.03 -10.69
N PHE A 236 5.66 -16.06 -10.62
CA PHE A 236 7.06 -16.38 -10.35
C PHE A 236 7.26 -17.00 -8.97
N HIS A 237 6.59 -16.50 -7.94
CA HIS A 237 6.64 -17.11 -6.61
C HIS A 237 6.07 -18.54 -6.63
N TYR A 238 4.95 -18.76 -7.33
CA TYR A 238 4.40 -20.10 -7.54
C TYR A 238 5.41 -21.02 -8.26
N LEU A 239 5.97 -20.60 -9.38
CA LEU A 239 6.91 -21.38 -10.18
C LEU A 239 8.19 -21.71 -9.42
N ASP A 240 8.75 -20.76 -8.69
CA ASP A 240 9.95 -20.95 -7.88
C ASP A 240 9.69 -21.90 -6.71
N PHE A 241 8.55 -21.77 -6.02
CA PHE A 241 8.13 -22.71 -4.99
C PHE A 241 7.98 -24.13 -5.54
N GLU A 242 7.29 -24.29 -6.67
CA GLU A 242 7.08 -25.59 -7.31
C GLU A 242 8.40 -26.22 -7.74
N LYS A 243 9.30 -25.44 -8.35
CA LYS A 243 10.63 -25.87 -8.79
C LYS A 243 11.49 -26.34 -7.63
N ARG A 244 11.52 -25.63 -6.50
CA ARG A 244 12.24 -26.05 -5.28
C ARG A 244 11.70 -27.36 -4.70
N ASN A 245 10.42 -27.65 -4.96
CA ASN A 245 9.76 -28.89 -4.56
C ASN A 245 9.75 -29.96 -5.68
N GLY A 246 10.56 -29.79 -6.72
CA GLY A 246 10.74 -30.79 -7.78
C GLY A 246 9.59 -30.89 -8.80
N ARG A 247 8.61 -29.99 -8.76
CA ARG A 247 7.49 -29.92 -9.71
C ARG A 247 7.82 -28.94 -10.84
N LYS A 248 7.30 -29.22 -12.05
CA LYS A 248 7.59 -28.46 -13.27
C LYS A 248 6.31 -28.03 -13.93
N HIS A 249 6.29 -26.78 -14.41
CA HIS A 249 5.13 -26.16 -15.04
C HIS A 249 5.52 -25.49 -16.37
N PRO A 250 5.92 -26.27 -17.39
CA PRO A 250 6.49 -25.73 -18.63
C PRO A 250 5.53 -24.83 -19.41
N GLU A 251 4.22 -25.07 -19.30
CA GLU A 251 3.22 -24.22 -19.96
C GLU A 251 3.13 -22.84 -19.30
N TRP A 252 3.09 -22.78 -17.96
CA TRP A 252 3.18 -21.52 -17.21
C TRP A 252 4.47 -20.76 -17.52
N GLU A 253 5.61 -21.46 -17.53
CA GLU A 253 6.90 -20.87 -17.89
C GLU A 253 6.87 -20.25 -19.30
N ALA A 254 6.27 -20.93 -20.27
CA ALA A 254 6.13 -20.43 -21.64
C ALA A 254 5.23 -19.18 -21.72
N LYS A 255 4.10 -19.16 -21.00
CA LYS A 255 3.17 -18.02 -20.95
C LYS A 255 3.83 -16.79 -20.30
N VAL A 256 4.47 -16.96 -19.16
CA VAL A 256 5.18 -15.86 -18.46
C VAL A 256 6.32 -15.32 -19.31
N ARG A 257 7.11 -16.20 -19.94
CA ARG A 257 8.18 -15.78 -20.86
C ARG A 257 7.63 -14.95 -22.02
N LYS A 258 6.55 -15.42 -22.67
CA LYS A 258 5.89 -14.68 -23.77
C LYS A 258 5.48 -13.28 -23.30
N MET A 259 4.89 -13.16 -22.12
CA MET A 259 4.44 -11.87 -21.62
C MET A 259 5.60 -10.92 -21.27
N LEU A 260 6.70 -11.44 -20.69
CA LEU A 260 7.92 -10.64 -20.51
C LEU A 260 8.53 -10.19 -21.84
N ASP A 261 8.52 -11.05 -22.86
CA ASP A 261 8.97 -10.67 -24.21
C ASP A 261 8.07 -9.59 -24.85
N VAL A 262 6.79 -9.54 -24.47
CA VAL A 262 5.87 -8.45 -24.85
C VAL A 262 6.16 -7.17 -24.06
N PHE A 263 6.49 -7.26 -22.76
CA PHE A 263 6.93 -6.09 -21.98
C PHE A 263 8.14 -5.41 -22.64
N LEU A 264 9.10 -6.18 -23.14
CA LEU A 264 10.25 -5.63 -23.86
C LEU A 264 9.86 -4.79 -25.08
N GLN A 265 8.75 -5.13 -25.76
CA GLN A 265 8.24 -4.39 -26.91
C GLN A 265 7.46 -3.13 -26.51
N LEU A 266 6.83 -3.16 -25.32
CA LEU A 266 6.02 -2.08 -24.78
C LEU A 266 6.86 -0.96 -24.12
N GLN A 267 8.08 -1.29 -23.68
CA GLN A 267 8.95 -0.33 -22.98
C GLN A 267 9.35 0.84 -23.88
N ASN A 268 9.08 2.06 -23.44
CA ASN A 268 9.41 3.28 -24.17
C ASN A 268 10.94 3.50 -24.24
N PRO A 269 11.46 4.29 -25.21
CA PRO A 269 12.90 4.54 -25.37
C PRO A 269 13.62 5.08 -24.13
N GLU A 270 12.96 5.88 -23.32
CA GLU A 270 13.47 6.44 -22.06
C GLU A 270 13.37 5.49 -20.87
N GLY A 271 12.83 4.27 -21.06
CA GLY A 271 12.80 3.21 -20.04
C GLY A 271 11.48 3.07 -19.28
N SER A 272 10.55 4.01 -19.45
CA SER A 272 9.22 3.94 -18.85
C SER A 272 8.32 2.88 -19.51
N PHE A 273 7.23 2.55 -18.82
CA PHE A 273 6.11 1.79 -19.38
C PHE A 273 4.85 2.63 -19.41
N PRO A 274 4.02 2.52 -20.47
CA PRO A 274 2.70 3.14 -20.50
C PRO A 274 1.82 2.56 -19.40
N ARG A 275 1.10 3.43 -18.69
CA ARG A 275 0.16 3.01 -17.64
C ARG A 275 -0.94 2.11 -18.16
N LYS A 276 -1.48 2.38 -19.37
CA LYS A 276 -2.56 1.59 -19.98
C LYS A 276 -2.37 1.36 -21.49
N PHE A 277 -2.72 0.16 -21.94
CA PHE A 277 -2.60 -0.28 -23.34
C PHE A 277 -3.67 -1.33 -23.69
N LYS A 278 -3.86 -1.63 -24.97
CA LYS A 278 -4.76 -2.70 -25.45
C LYS A 278 -4.00 -3.96 -25.84
N ASP A 279 -4.73 -5.02 -26.14
CA ASP A 279 -4.17 -6.31 -26.57
C ASP A 279 -3.25 -6.21 -27.79
N ASP A 280 -3.54 -5.29 -28.71
CA ASP A 280 -2.74 -5.00 -29.90
C ASP A 280 -1.54 -4.08 -29.66
N LEU A 281 -1.22 -3.81 -28.37
CA LEU A 281 -0.19 -2.89 -27.90
C LEU A 281 -0.45 -1.41 -28.19
N SER A 282 -1.64 -1.03 -28.65
CA SER A 282 -2.00 0.38 -28.77
C SER A 282 -2.09 1.05 -27.41
N ILE A 283 -1.46 2.24 -27.28
CA ILE A 283 -1.35 2.98 -26.03
C ILE A 283 -2.64 3.74 -25.75
N VAL A 284 -3.18 3.58 -24.54
CA VAL A 284 -4.37 4.30 -24.06
C VAL A 284 -3.98 5.40 -23.08
N ASP A 285 -3.03 5.11 -22.19
CA ASP A 285 -2.45 6.06 -21.25
C ASP A 285 -0.92 5.94 -21.28
N LYS A 286 -0.26 7.01 -21.74
CA LYS A 286 1.19 7.08 -21.91
C LYS A 286 1.94 7.45 -20.62
N SER A 287 1.25 7.75 -19.53
CA SER A 287 1.89 8.15 -18.27
C SER A 287 2.78 7.03 -17.75
N GLY A 288 3.95 7.40 -17.22
CA GLY A 288 4.96 6.45 -16.76
C GLY A 288 4.89 6.15 -15.26
N GLY A 289 3.87 6.62 -14.54
CA GLY A 289 3.76 6.53 -13.08
C GLY A 289 3.83 5.10 -12.54
N SER A 290 3.24 4.13 -13.27
CA SER A 290 3.25 2.71 -12.89
C SER A 290 4.49 1.93 -13.36
N THR A 291 5.49 2.58 -13.96
CA THR A 291 6.77 1.96 -14.38
C THR A 291 7.45 1.11 -13.29
N PRO A 292 7.48 1.53 -12.00
CA PRO A 292 8.09 0.72 -10.94
C PRO A 292 7.58 -0.73 -10.89
N SER A 293 6.28 -0.94 -11.10
CA SER A 293 5.64 -2.26 -11.03
C SER A 293 6.24 -3.28 -11.99
N ALA A 294 6.62 -2.85 -13.22
CA ALA A 294 7.23 -3.69 -14.23
C ALA A 294 8.66 -4.14 -13.90
N THR A 295 9.35 -3.39 -13.04
CA THR A 295 10.73 -3.70 -12.65
C THR A 295 10.82 -5.06 -11.95
N LEU A 296 9.88 -5.33 -11.03
CA LEU A 296 9.85 -6.56 -10.23
C LEU A 296 9.85 -7.82 -11.10
N PRO A 297 8.84 -8.05 -11.98
CA PRO A 297 8.79 -9.24 -12.81
C PRO A 297 9.93 -9.31 -13.83
N LEU A 298 10.49 -8.19 -14.30
CA LEU A 298 11.66 -8.20 -15.18
C LEU A 298 12.92 -8.72 -14.45
N VAL A 299 13.17 -8.27 -13.22
CA VAL A 299 14.28 -8.75 -12.40
C VAL A 299 14.07 -10.22 -12.01
N MET A 300 12.85 -10.60 -11.64
CA MET A 300 12.49 -12.00 -11.36
C MET A 300 12.67 -12.88 -12.60
N GLY A 301 12.27 -12.40 -13.78
CA GLY A 301 12.44 -13.07 -15.06
C GLY A 301 13.91 -13.27 -15.42
N TYR A 302 14.77 -12.27 -15.21
CA TYR A 302 16.21 -12.42 -15.35
C TYR A 302 16.74 -13.53 -14.42
N LYS A 303 16.37 -13.51 -13.13
CA LYS A 303 16.82 -14.49 -12.16
C LYS A 303 16.35 -15.90 -12.51
N TYR A 304 15.10 -16.06 -12.92
CA TYR A 304 14.45 -17.34 -13.17
C TYR A 304 14.91 -17.96 -14.50
N PHE A 305 14.87 -17.18 -15.59
CA PHE A 305 15.17 -17.65 -16.94
C PHE A 305 16.63 -17.46 -17.39
N LYS A 306 17.43 -16.73 -16.62
CA LYS A 306 18.82 -16.36 -16.96
C LYS A 306 18.95 -15.55 -18.25
N ASP A 307 17.89 -14.85 -18.64
CA ASP A 307 17.88 -14.01 -19.83
C ASP A 307 18.22 -12.56 -19.47
N LYS A 308 19.38 -12.10 -19.95
CA LYS A 308 19.90 -10.75 -19.64
C LYS A 308 19.05 -9.63 -20.22
N ARG A 309 18.25 -9.88 -21.27
CA ARG A 309 17.37 -8.86 -21.88
C ARG A 309 16.40 -8.27 -20.86
N TYR A 310 15.89 -9.11 -19.96
CA TYR A 310 14.98 -8.67 -18.89
C TYR A 310 15.70 -7.81 -17.85
N LEU A 311 16.96 -8.12 -17.52
CA LEU A 311 17.75 -7.29 -16.62
C LEU A 311 18.03 -5.91 -17.24
N GLU A 312 18.44 -5.85 -18.50
CA GLU A 312 18.68 -4.57 -19.19
C GLU A 312 17.41 -3.72 -19.25
N SER A 313 16.25 -4.34 -19.51
CA SER A 313 14.97 -3.64 -19.44
C SER A 313 14.65 -3.13 -18.03
N ALA A 314 14.90 -3.92 -16.99
CA ALA A 314 14.74 -3.50 -15.59
C ALA A 314 15.70 -2.37 -15.18
N LYS A 315 16.93 -2.32 -15.71
CA LYS A 315 17.84 -1.21 -15.43
C LYS A 315 17.33 0.10 -16.04
N ARG A 316 16.78 0.04 -17.25
CA ARG A 316 16.15 1.20 -17.91
C ARG A 316 14.93 1.72 -17.14
N THR A 317 14.18 0.86 -16.46
CA THR A 317 13.11 1.35 -15.57
C THR A 317 13.73 2.16 -14.44
N ALA A 318 14.77 1.67 -13.77
CA ALA A 318 15.42 2.40 -12.68
C ALA A 318 16.04 3.73 -13.11
N GLU A 319 16.63 3.83 -14.31
CA GLU A 319 17.09 5.10 -14.89
C GLU A 319 15.94 6.11 -15.01
N TYR A 320 14.77 5.67 -15.49
CA TYR A 320 13.56 6.49 -15.52
C TYR A 320 13.09 6.87 -14.10
N LEU A 321 13.06 5.93 -13.16
CA LEU A 321 12.62 6.17 -11.78
C LEU A 321 13.51 7.18 -11.06
N GLU A 322 14.83 7.04 -11.19
CA GLU A 322 15.78 7.96 -10.58
C GLU A 322 15.55 9.38 -11.11
N LYS A 323 15.42 9.53 -12.43
CA LYS A 323 15.28 10.82 -13.09
C LYS A 323 13.94 11.49 -12.84
N GLU A 324 12.84 10.74 -12.93
CA GLU A 324 11.50 11.31 -12.97
C GLU A 324 10.78 11.26 -11.62
N LEU A 325 11.08 10.30 -10.75
CA LEU A 325 10.41 10.14 -9.45
C LEU A 325 11.34 10.48 -8.29
N ILE A 326 12.45 9.73 -8.12
CA ILE A 326 13.25 9.73 -6.89
C ILE A 326 14.03 11.04 -6.71
N SER A 327 14.75 11.50 -7.74
CA SER A 327 15.56 12.73 -7.65
C SER A 327 14.71 13.99 -7.47
N LYS A 328 13.48 13.99 -8.00
CA LYS A 328 12.51 15.07 -7.84
C LYS A 328 11.67 14.95 -6.57
N SER A 329 11.65 13.76 -5.96
CA SER A 329 10.69 13.33 -4.94
C SER A 329 9.23 13.55 -5.37
N ASP A 330 8.96 13.30 -6.64
CA ASP A 330 7.66 13.47 -7.28
C ASP A 330 7.06 12.08 -7.57
N TYR A 331 6.56 11.44 -6.51
CA TYR A 331 6.01 10.09 -6.55
C TYR A 331 4.54 10.13 -6.94
N PHE A 332 4.29 10.32 -8.24
CA PHE A 332 2.98 10.66 -8.78
C PHE A 332 2.30 9.48 -9.51
N SER A 333 1.02 9.27 -9.17
CA SER A 333 0.04 8.48 -9.90
C SER A 333 0.48 7.06 -10.24
N SER A 334 0.96 6.35 -9.22
CA SER A 334 1.03 4.89 -9.34
C SER A 334 -0.38 4.35 -9.21
N THR A 335 -1.14 4.69 -8.16
CA THR A 335 -2.44 4.07 -7.84
C THR A 335 -3.41 4.18 -9.00
N LEU A 336 -4.04 3.08 -9.44
CA LEU A 336 -4.79 3.03 -10.71
C LEU A 336 -6.05 3.91 -10.75
N ASP A 337 -6.60 4.27 -9.59
CA ASP A 337 -7.78 5.12 -9.45
C ASP A 337 -7.47 6.56 -8.98
N ALA A 338 -6.19 6.90 -8.76
CA ALA A 338 -5.77 8.23 -8.33
C ALA A 338 -4.80 8.89 -9.34
N ASN A 339 -4.86 10.21 -9.43
CA ASN A 339 -3.99 10.99 -10.32
C ASN A 339 -3.26 12.10 -9.54
N CYS A 340 -2.56 11.69 -8.48
CA CYS A 340 -1.89 12.56 -7.53
C CYS A 340 -0.67 11.88 -6.91
N GLU A 341 0.05 12.59 -6.05
CA GLU A 341 1.11 12.02 -5.22
C GLU A 341 0.53 11.00 -4.24
N ASP A 342 1.12 9.82 -4.24
CA ASP A 342 0.64 8.68 -3.46
C ASP A 342 1.79 7.90 -2.82
N LYS A 343 1.49 7.28 -1.67
CA LYS A 343 2.43 6.45 -0.92
C LYS A 343 2.86 5.23 -1.75
N GLU A 344 1.95 4.63 -2.52
CA GLU A 344 2.20 3.39 -3.26
C GLU A 344 3.30 3.57 -4.32
N ALA A 345 3.35 4.71 -5.00
CA ALA A 345 4.38 5.09 -5.96
C ALA A 345 5.78 5.04 -5.33
N SER A 346 5.92 5.55 -4.11
CA SER A 346 7.17 5.49 -3.36
C SER A 346 7.51 4.09 -2.87
N LEU A 347 6.52 3.30 -2.44
CA LEU A 347 6.69 1.90 -2.06
C LEU A 347 7.16 1.03 -3.23
N TYR A 348 6.57 1.19 -4.41
CA TYR A 348 7.04 0.46 -5.59
C TYR A 348 8.41 0.95 -6.06
N ALA A 349 8.71 2.25 -6.01
CA ALA A 349 10.04 2.75 -6.37
C ALA A 349 11.13 2.18 -5.44
N ALA A 350 10.84 2.11 -4.14
CA ALA A 350 11.71 1.44 -3.17
C ALA A 350 11.87 -0.04 -3.49
N THR A 351 10.76 -0.75 -3.76
CA THR A 351 10.79 -2.19 -4.07
C THR A 351 11.52 -2.50 -5.38
N ALA A 352 11.30 -1.70 -6.42
CA ALA A 352 11.93 -1.84 -7.73
C ALA A 352 13.46 -1.72 -7.65
N THR A 353 13.94 -0.67 -6.98
CA THR A 353 15.39 -0.45 -6.79
C THR A 353 16.00 -1.46 -5.82
N TYR A 354 15.23 -1.91 -4.82
CA TYR A 354 15.65 -2.99 -3.93
C TYR A 354 15.88 -4.31 -4.71
N TYR A 355 14.99 -4.67 -5.62
CA TYR A 355 15.14 -5.89 -6.44
C TYR A 355 16.40 -5.83 -7.31
N LEU A 356 16.70 -4.67 -7.89
CA LEU A 356 17.94 -4.44 -8.64
C LEU A 356 19.17 -4.50 -7.73
N ALA A 357 19.10 -3.98 -6.50
CA ALA A 357 20.17 -4.10 -5.51
C ALA A 357 20.46 -5.57 -5.14
N LEU A 358 19.43 -6.42 -5.06
CA LEU A 358 19.58 -7.85 -4.74
C LEU A 358 20.30 -8.65 -5.85
N VAL A 359 20.24 -8.20 -7.11
CA VAL A 359 20.86 -8.91 -8.26
C VAL A 359 22.14 -8.25 -8.79
N SER A 360 22.52 -7.09 -8.26
CA SER A 360 23.72 -6.34 -8.63
C SER A 360 24.86 -6.51 -7.62
N GLN A 361 26.05 -5.97 -7.93
CA GLN A 361 27.25 -6.04 -7.08
C GLN A 361 28.06 -4.74 -7.17
N GLY A 362 28.92 -4.49 -6.18
CA GLY A 362 29.82 -3.32 -6.16
C GLY A 362 29.07 -1.99 -6.27
N LYS A 363 29.61 -1.06 -7.07
CA LYS A 363 29.05 0.29 -7.25
C LYS A 363 27.61 0.31 -7.75
N GLU A 364 27.24 -0.65 -8.60
CA GLU A 364 25.86 -0.74 -9.11
C GLU A 364 24.88 -1.08 -7.98
N ARG A 365 25.28 -2.00 -7.08
CA ARG A 365 24.48 -2.31 -5.89
C ARG A 365 24.39 -1.12 -4.95
N GLU A 366 25.52 -0.47 -4.66
CA GLU A 366 25.56 0.72 -3.80
C GLU A 366 24.62 1.83 -4.32
N HIS A 367 24.61 2.04 -5.64
CA HIS A 367 23.73 2.99 -6.30
C HIS A 367 22.25 2.64 -6.10
N TYR A 368 21.84 1.40 -6.41
CA TYR A 368 20.46 0.98 -6.21
C TYR A 368 20.04 0.98 -4.74
N THR A 369 20.91 0.59 -3.81
CA THR A 369 20.67 0.69 -2.37
C THR A 369 20.44 2.15 -1.94
N GLY A 370 21.19 3.10 -2.51
CA GLY A 370 20.98 4.53 -2.28
C GLY A 370 19.63 5.04 -2.78
N LEU A 371 19.20 4.61 -3.97
CA LEU A 371 17.88 4.94 -4.49
C LEU A 371 16.75 4.32 -3.64
N THR A 372 16.92 3.08 -3.19
CA THR A 372 15.98 2.43 -2.26
C THR A 372 15.87 3.22 -0.97
N LYS A 373 16.99 3.68 -0.39
CA LYS A 373 16.99 4.51 0.83
C LYS A 373 16.20 5.81 0.65
N LYS A 374 16.44 6.55 -0.44
CA LYS A 374 15.72 7.80 -0.74
C LYS A 374 14.21 7.56 -0.87
N ALA A 375 13.80 6.55 -1.65
CA ALA A 375 12.39 6.20 -1.81
C ALA A 375 11.74 5.70 -0.51
N ALA A 376 12.49 4.97 0.32
CA ALA A 376 11.99 4.49 1.60
C ALA A 376 11.70 5.63 2.58
N TYR A 377 12.54 6.67 2.69
CA TYR A 377 12.23 7.83 3.53
C TYR A 377 11.01 8.60 3.04
N PHE A 378 10.86 8.77 1.72
CA PHE A 378 9.66 9.39 1.19
C PHE A 378 8.41 8.58 1.55
N ALA A 379 8.43 7.25 1.35
CA ALA A 379 7.34 6.38 1.77
C ALA A 379 7.04 6.51 3.27
N LEU A 380 8.07 6.51 4.11
CA LEU A 380 7.99 6.69 5.57
C LEU A 380 7.35 8.02 5.99
N SER A 381 7.44 9.06 5.17
CA SER A 381 6.79 10.36 5.43
C SER A 381 5.25 10.30 5.40
N TRP A 382 4.69 9.25 4.78
CA TRP A 382 3.24 8.99 4.76
C TRP A 382 2.74 8.19 5.96
N TYR A 383 3.66 7.67 6.80
CA TYR A 383 3.31 6.88 7.97
C TYR A 383 3.21 7.75 9.22
N TYR A 384 2.17 7.52 10.00
CA TYR A 384 1.99 8.19 11.28
C TYR A 384 3.06 7.76 12.27
N LEU A 385 3.72 8.74 12.90
CA LEU A 385 4.63 8.53 14.03
C LEU A 385 3.92 8.69 15.40
N TRP A 386 2.63 8.98 15.39
CA TRP A 386 1.80 9.28 16.54
C TRP A 386 0.37 8.74 16.34
N ASP A 387 -0.40 8.68 17.43
CA ASP A 387 -1.77 8.16 17.38
C ASP A 387 -2.78 9.28 17.23
N VAL A 388 -3.57 9.24 16.16
CA VAL A 388 -4.68 10.15 15.93
C VAL A 388 -5.78 9.85 16.95
N PRO A 389 -6.20 10.84 17.76
CA PRO A 389 -7.29 10.65 18.70
C PRO A 389 -8.63 10.57 17.98
N PHE A 390 -9.53 9.80 18.56
CA PHE A 390 -10.93 9.63 18.14
C PHE A 390 -11.86 10.14 19.25
N ALA A 391 -12.99 10.70 18.85
CA ALA A 391 -14.04 11.12 19.79
C ALA A 391 -14.81 9.88 20.30
N PRO A 392 -15.33 9.90 21.55
CA PRO A 392 -16.14 8.80 22.06
C PRO A 392 -17.32 8.43 21.14
N GLY A 393 -17.54 7.12 20.93
CA GLY A 393 -18.58 6.60 20.04
C GLY A 393 -18.12 6.37 18.59
N GLN A 394 -16.93 6.85 18.23
CA GLN A 394 -16.26 6.44 17.00
C GLN A 394 -15.72 5.03 17.17
N MET A 395 -16.19 4.08 16.36
CA MET A 395 -15.90 2.65 16.50
C MET A 395 -14.40 2.36 16.63
N LEU A 396 -13.56 2.96 15.77
CA LEU A 396 -12.11 2.77 15.81
C LEU A 396 -11.46 3.29 17.11
N GLY A 397 -12.01 4.37 17.66
CA GLY A 397 -11.62 4.90 18.97
C GLY A 397 -12.03 3.97 20.11
N ASP A 398 -13.26 3.47 20.06
CA ASP A 398 -13.83 2.60 21.11
C ASP A 398 -13.12 1.23 21.17
N ILE A 399 -12.60 0.71 20.05
CA ILE A 399 -11.74 -0.48 20.03
C ILE A 399 -10.25 -0.17 20.33
N GLY A 400 -9.90 1.10 20.54
CA GLY A 400 -8.57 1.51 20.99
C GLY A 400 -7.50 1.58 19.89
N LEU A 401 -7.88 1.73 18.61
CA LEU A 401 -6.94 1.78 17.49
C LEU A 401 -5.81 2.81 17.72
N LYS A 402 -4.57 2.36 17.55
CA LYS A 402 -3.36 3.18 17.50
C LYS A 402 -2.93 3.35 16.06
N THR A 403 -2.93 4.59 15.56
CA THR A 403 -2.64 4.88 14.14
C THR A 403 -1.15 5.00 13.85
N ARG A 404 -0.27 5.09 14.85
CA ARG A 404 1.18 5.06 14.60
C ARG A 404 1.55 3.80 13.81
N GLY A 405 2.45 3.89 12.84
CA GLY A 405 2.79 2.78 11.95
C GLY A 405 1.77 2.49 10.83
N TRP A 406 0.65 3.21 10.75
CA TRP A 406 -0.25 3.16 9.61
C TRP A 406 0.10 4.24 8.58
N GLY A 407 -0.03 3.91 7.30
CA GLY A 407 0.31 4.81 6.18
C GLY A 407 -0.93 5.39 5.52
N ASN A 408 -0.94 6.70 5.27
CA ASN A 408 -1.98 7.34 4.45
C ASN A 408 -1.79 6.99 2.97
N VAL A 409 -2.88 6.90 2.20
CA VAL A 409 -2.84 6.41 0.81
C VAL A 409 -2.33 7.48 -0.16
N SER A 410 -3.04 8.60 -0.25
CA SER A 410 -2.72 9.67 -1.20
C SER A 410 -3.35 11.00 -0.78
N VAL A 411 -2.98 12.08 -1.47
CA VAL A 411 -3.63 13.39 -1.26
C VAL A 411 -5.09 13.40 -1.73
N GLU A 412 -5.47 12.56 -2.70
CA GLU A 412 -6.85 12.47 -3.19
C GLU A 412 -7.74 11.57 -2.31
N ASN A 413 -7.20 10.48 -1.77
CA ASN A 413 -7.93 9.45 -1.02
C ASN A 413 -7.42 9.39 0.43
N ASN A 414 -7.82 10.33 1.30
CA ASN A 414 -7.24 10.49 2.63
C ASN A 414 -7.83 9.49 3.66
N HIS A 415 -7.21 8.31 3.74
CA HIS A 415 -7.48 7.27 4.74
C HIS A 415 -6.19 6.49 5.00
N ILE A 416 -6.11 5.77 6.13
CA ILE A 416 -5.02 4.82 6.36
C ILE A 416 -5.41 3.42 5.90
N ASP A 417 -4.41 2.65 5.49
CA ASP A 417 -4.58 1.28 5.02
C ASP A 417 -3.39 0.38 5.40
N VAL A 418 -3.42 -0.85 4.88
CA VAL A 418 -2.35 -1.85 5.05
C VAL A 418 -1.55 -2.09 3.77
N PHE A 419 -1.43 -1.13 2.85
CA PHE A 419 -0.57 -1.28 1.67
C PHE A 419 0.90 -1.21 2.09
N ILE A 420 1.51 -2.37 2.33
CA ILE A 420 2.86 -2.51 2.93
C ILE A 420 3.71 -3.57 2.24
N PHE A 421 3.11 -4.72 1.88
CA PHE A 421 3.79 -5.86 1.26
C PHE A 421 5.19 -6.12 1.87
N GLU A 422 6.23 -6.11 1.04
CA GLU A 422 7.62 -6.41 1.44
C GLU A 422 8.32 -5.23 2.11
N PHE A 423 7.70 -4.06 2.25
CA PHE A 423 8.38 -2.83 2.68
C PHE A 423 9.02 -2.93 4.06
N ALA A 424 8.39 -3.63 5.01
CA ALA A 424 9.01 -3.89 6.31
C ALA A 424 10.31 -4.71 6.18
N SER A 425 10.37 -5.66 5.22
CA SER A 425 11.62 -6.38 4.91
C SER A 425 12.66 -5.45 4.28
N ILE A 426 12.24 -4.52 3.42
CA ILE A 426 13.12 -3.49 2.83
C ILE A 426 13.72 -2.59 3.93
N LEU A 427 12.90 -2.13 4.88
CA LEU A 427 13.36 -1.33 6.02
C LEU A 427 14.37 -2.11 6.88
N ASN A 428 14.09 -3.37 7.18
CA ASN A 428 15.01 -4.24 7.91
C ASN A 428 16.33 -4.47 7.15
N TRP A 429 16.27 -4.58 5.82
CA TRP A 429 17.45 -4.67 4.97
C TRP A 429 18.26 -3.36 4.98
N LEU A 430 17.62 -2.21 4.75
CA LEU A 430 18.27 -0.89 4.80
C LEU A 430 18.90 -0.60 6.15
N SER A 431 18.25 -1.02 7.24
CA SER A 431 18.80 -0.89 8.60
C SER A 431 20.17 -1.56 8.73
N LYS A 432 20.34 -2.74 8.12
CA LYS A 432 21.61 -3.46 8.10
C LYS A 432 22.62 -2.80 7.16
N GLU A 433 22.20 -2.40 5.96
CA GLU A 433 23.10 -1.80 4.96
C GLU A 433 23.70 -0.47 5.41
N TYR A 434 22.92 0.33 6.16
CA TYR A 434 23.33 1.68 6.58
C TYR A 434 23.60 1.81 8.08
N SER A 435 23.46 0.73 8.87
CA SER A 435 23.49 0.80 10.33
C SER A 435 22.52 1.85 10.90
N GLU A 436 21.35 1.97 10.28
CA GLU A 436 20.30 2.94 10.63
C GLU A 436 19.18 2.21 11.39
N PRO A 437 19.18 2.22 12.74
CA PRO A 437 18.28 1.40 13.54
C PRO A 437 16.82 1.86 13.47
N ARG A 438 16.55 3.13 13.13
CA ARG A 438 15.18 3.66 13.04
C ARG A 438 14.35 2.87 12.03
N PHE A 439 14.95 2.40 10.94
CA PHE A 439 14.24 1.60 9.94
C PHE A 439 13.70 0.29 10.50
N SER A 440 14.54 -0.53 11.14
CA SER A 440 14.07 -1.82 11.69
C SER A 440 13.14 -1.62 12.88
N GLN A 441 13.38 -0.59 13.71
CA GLN A 441 12.49 -0.27 14.82
C GLN A 441 11.11 0.16 14.33
N PHE A 442 11.04 1.01 13.29
CA PHE A 442 9.76 1.43 12.73
C PHE A 442 9.07 0.33 11.94
N ALA A 443 9.82 -0.58 11.29
CA ALA A 443 9.25 -1.79 10.70
C ALA A 443 8.51 -2.64 11.74
N GLU A 444 9.00 -2.70 12.98
CA GLU A 444 8.31 -3.38 14.09
C GLU A 444 7.05 -2.61 14.55
N VAL A 445 7.11 -1.27 14.58
CA VAL A 445 5.92 -0.44 14.83
C VAL A 445 4.84 -0.72 13.79
N ILE A 446 5.18 -0.72 12.50
CA ILE A 446 4.25 -1.04 11.41
C ILE A 446 3.67 -2.46 11.59
N SER A 447 4.55 -3.44 11.78
CA SER A 447 4.18 -4.86 11.93
C SER A 447 3.21 -5.12 13.08
N THR A 448 3.43 -4.50 14.23
CA THR A 448 2.53 -4.61 15.39
C THR A 448 1.22 -3.85 15.18
N SER A 449 1.29 -2.67 14.57
CA SER A 449 0.11 -1.82 14.38
C SER A 449 -0.90 -2.41 13.40
N MET A 450 -0.42 -3.06 12.33
CA MET A 450 -1.28 -3.69 11.32
C MET A 450 -1.96 -4.99 11.80
N ARG A 451 -1.70 -5.46 13.02
CA ARG A 451 -2.43 -6.60 13.61
C ARG A 451 -3.70 -6.19 14.37
N GLN A 452 -3.88 -4.90 14.66
CA GLN A 452 -4.95 -4.40 15.53
C GLN A 452 -6.37 -4.65 14.99
N LEU A 453 -6.55 -4.64 13.67
CA LEU A 453 -7.86 -4.80 13.03
C LEU A 453 -8.10 -6.20 12.47
N LEU A 454 -7.35 -7.20 12.94
CA LEU A 454 -7.49 -8.60 12.52
C LEU A 454 -8.88 -9.14 12.93
N PRO A 455 -9.78 -9.47 11.99
CA PRO A 455 -11.11 -9.92 12.34
C PRO A 455 -11.10 -11.42 12.65
N TYR A 456 -11.36 -11.76 13.91
CA TYR A 456 -11.54 -13.13 14.38
C TYR A 456 -12.84 -13.26 15.21
N GLU A 457 -13.22 -14.50 15.55
CA GLU A 457 -14.46 -14.75 16.29
C GLU A 457 -14.46 -14.01 17.65
N GLY A 458 -15.49 -13.19 17.89
CA GLY A 458 -15.59 -12.33 19.08
C GLY A 458 -14.85 -10.98 18.97
N HIS A 459 -14.07 -10.75 17.91
CA HIS A 459 -13.37 -9.50 17.63
C HIS A 459 -13.35 -9.21 16.13
N LEU A 460 -14.54 -9.03 15.55
CA LEU A 460 -14.72 -8.84 14.12
C LEU A 460 -14.44 -7.41 13.63
N CYS A 461 -14.17 -6.49 14.57
CA CYS A 461 -13.74 -5.11 14.28
C CYS A 461 -14.65 -4.30 13.35
N GLY A 462 -15.93 -4.66 13.20
CA GLY A 462 -16.86 -4.01 12.27
C GLY A 462 -16.98 -4.65 10.88
N VAL A 463 -16.35 -5.81 10.67
CA VAL A 463 -16.44 -6.63 9.44
C VAL A 463 -17.24 -7.90 9.71
N ALA A 464 -18.02 -8.39 8.76
CA ALA A 464 -18.94 -9.51 9.02
C ALA A 464 -18.29 -10.89 9.14
N LYS A 465 -17.03 -11.07 8.71
CA LYS A 465 -16.39 -12.40 8.60
C LYS A 465 -14.95 -12.44 9.09
N CYS A 466 -14.57 -13.61 9.59
CA CYS A 466 -13.21 -13.95 10.02
C CYS A 466 -12.22 -13.92 8.85
N GLY A 467 -11.06 -13.31 9.04
CA GLY A 467 -9.99 -13.24 8.03
C GLY A 467 -10.19 -12.19 6.91
N TYR A 468 -11.33 -11.49 6.86
CA TYR A 468 -11.62 -10.43 5.88
C TYR A 468 -11.09 -9.08 6.38
N TYR A 469 -9.78 -8.86 6.27
CA TYR A 469 -9.15 -7.67 6.84
C TYR A 469 -9.67 -6.36 6.19
N PRO A 470 -10.01 -5.31 6.98
CA PRO A 470 -10.58 -4.07 6.46
C PRO A 470 -9.58 -3.27 5.59
N GLU A 471 -10.11 -2.49 4.66
CA GLU A 471 -9.31 -1.68 3.72
C GLU A 471 -9.29 -0.20 4.12
N VAL A 472 -10.44 0.44 4.02
CA VAL A 472 -10.58 1.89 4.16
C VAL A 472 -10.79 2.26 5.62
N VAL A 473 -9.71 2.62 6.33
CA VAL A 473 -9.76 3.03 7.74
C VAL A 473 -9.77 4.56 7.83
N GLN A 474 -10.93 5.16 8.12
CA GLN A 474 -11.09 6.61 8.11
C GLN A 474 -10.62 7.23 9.44
N HIS A 475 -9.50 7.92 9.42
CA HIS A 475 -8.89 8.55 10.61
C HIS A 475 -8.95 10.08 10.61
N THR A 476 -9.39 10.72 9.51
CA THR A 476 -9.56 12.17 9.37
C THR A 476 -11.00 12.55 9.08
N ASN A 477 -11.31 13.86 9.05
CA ASN A 477 -12.62 14.38 8.66
C ASN A 477 -12.97 14.18 7.18
N TRP A 478 -12.01 13.72 6.37
CA TRP A 478 -12.26 13.30 5.00
C TRP A 478 -13.13 12.02 5.02
N ASP A 479 -14.22 12.04 4.26
CA ASP A 479 -15.29 11.04 4.29
C ASP A 479 -15.29 10.22 2.99
N TYR A 480 -14.98 8.93 3.10
CA TYR A 480 -14.98 8.01 1.96
C TYR A 480 -16.40 7.73 1.45
N GLY A 481 -17.45 8.11 2.20
CA GLY A 481 -18.84 8.01 1.78
C GLY A 481 -19.78 7.43 2.84
N LYS A 482 -19.23 6.93 3.97
CA LYS A 482 -20.02 6.35 5.06
C LYS A 482 -19.39 6.63 6.42
N ASN A 483 -20.18 7.27 7.29
CA ASN A 483 -19.89 7.64 8.69
C ASN A 483 -18.67 8.56 8.94
N GLY A 484 -17.69 8.62 8.04
CA GLY A 484 -16.48 9.44 8.16
C GLY A 484 -15.52 8.92 9.23
N LYS A 485 -14.72 9.84 9.79
CA LYS A 485 -13.73 9.56 10.84
C LYS A 485 -14.24 8.57 11.88
N GLY A 486 -13.44 7.55 12.18
CA GLY A 486 -13.72 6.57 13.22
C GLY A 486 -14.42 5.30 12.75
N TYR A 487 -14.63 5.15 11.44
CA TYR A 487 -15.35 4.02 10.85
C TYR A 487 -14.74 3.60 9.51
N TYR A 488 -15.21 2.49 8.96
CA TYR A 488 -14.89 2.08 7.59
C TYR A 488 -15.90 2.61 6.58
N ASN A 489 -15.50 2.57 5.31
CA ASN A 489 -16.47 2.56 4.22
C ASN A 489 -17.35 1.29 4.24
N ASP A 490 -18.51 1.29 3.57
CA ASP A 490 -19.28 0.05 3.40
C ASP A 490 -18.65 -0.90 2.38
N ILE A 491 -18.06 -0.37 1.32
CA ILE A 491 -17.41 -1.16 0.28
C ILE A 491 -15.92 -1.25 0.58
N PHE A 492 -15.37 -2.46 0.51
CA PHE A 492 -13.95 -2.74 0.72
C PHE A 492 -13.46 -3.89 -0.17
N ALA A 493 -12.15 -4.04 -0.26
CA ALA A 493 -11.47 -5.07 -1.04
C ALA A 493 -10.50 -5.91 -0.18
N PRO A 494 -10.99 -6.98 0.47
CA PRO A 494 -10.15 -7.83 1.32
C PRO A 494 -9.10 -8.64 0.52
N GLY A 495 -9.26 -8.76 -0.80
CA GLY A 495 -8.32 -9.50 -1.64
C GLY A 495 -6.89 -8.98 -1.48
N TRP A 496 -6.69 -7.67 -1.63
CA TRP A 496 -5.35 -7.10 -1.52
C TRP A 496 -4.89 -6.90 -0.08
N THR A 497 -5.78 -6.56 0.86
CA THR A 497 -5.39 -6.34 2.26
C THR A 497 -4.84 -7.63 2.87
N VAL A 498 -5.49 -8.76 2.60
CA VAL A 498 -5.00 -10.10 2.97
C VAL A 498 -3.66 -10.37 2.31
N ALA A 499 -3.51 -10.13 1.01
CA ALA A 499 -2.25 -10.37 0.29
C ALA A 499 -1.08 -9.53 0.84
N SER A 500 -1.34 -8.26 1.16
CA SER A 500 -0.35 -7.32 1.68
C SER A 500 0.15 -7.73 3.07
N LEU A 501 -0.77 -8.05 3.97
CA LEU A 501 -0.43 -8.54 5.31
C LEU A 501 0.25 -9.91 5.26
N TRP A 502 -0.18 -10.78 4.33
CA TRP A 502 0.46 -12.08 4.16
C TRP A 502 1.95 -11.94 3.81
N GLU A 503 2.27 -10.99 2.95
CA GLU A 503 3.64 -10.66 2.54
C GLU A 503 4.42 -9.98 3.69
N LEU A 504 3.81 -9.05 4.42
CA LEU A 504 4.40 -8.46 5.64
C LEU A 504 4.88 -9.52 6.63
N PHE A 505 4.06 -10.56 6.83
CA PHE A 505 4.35 -11.67 7.73
C PHE A 505 5.12 -12.82 7.06
N SER A 506 5.64 -12.63 5.84
CA SER A 506 6.56 -13.52 5.11
C SER A 506 7.95 -12.88 4.95
N PRO A 507 8.63 -12.46 6.04
CA PRO A 507 9.85 -11.67 5.93
C PRO A 507 10.94 -12.39 5.13
N GLY A 508 11.59 -11.65 4.22
CA GLY A 508 12.69 -12.14 3.41
C GLY A 508 12.30 -12.99 2.19
N ARG A 509 11.02 -13.05 1.80
CA ARG A 509 10.56 -13.78 0.60
C ARG A 509 11.32 -13.34 -0.67
N ALA A 510 11.40 -12.05 -0.96
CA ALA A 510 12.22 -11.51 -2.06
C ALA A 510 13.69 -11.98 -2.01
N GLU A 511 14.36 -11.83 -0.86
CA GLU A 511 15.76 -12.26 -0.72
C GLU A 511 15.90 -13.75 -1.04
N GLN A 512 14.99 -14.58 -0.54
CA GLN A 512 15.00 -16.01 -0.81
C GLN A 512 14.80 -16.34 -2.29
N PHE A 513 13.97 -15.59 -3.01
CA PHE A 513 13.82 -15.73 -4.47
C PHE A 513 15.14 -15.44 -5.20
N PHE A 514 15.88 -14.43 -4.76
CA PHE A 514 17.14 -14.01 -5.42
C PHE A 514 18.40 -14.70 -4.90
N ARG A 515 18.35 -15.46 -3.80
CA ARG A 515 19.46 -16.28 -3.29
C ARG A 515 19.97 -17.27 -4.35
N LYS A 516 21.28 -17.51 -4.34
CA LYS A 516 22.01 -18.21 -5.41
C LYS A 516 21.61 -19.67 -5.55
#